data_AF-A0A843ICG7-F1
#
_entry.id   AF-A0A843ICG7-F1
#
_cell.length_a   1.000
_cell.length_b   1.000
_cell.length_c   1.000
_cell.angle_alpha   90.00
_cell.angle_beta   90.00
_cell.angle_gamma   90.00
#
_symmetry.space_group_name_H-M   'P 1'
#
loop_
_entity.id
_entity.type
_entity.pdbx_description
1 polymer ?
#
loop_
_entity_poly.entity_id
_entity_poly.type
_entity_poly.pdbx_seq_one_letter_code
_entity_poly.pdbx_strand_id
1 'polypeptide(L)'
;MTEFQEDMLFKNVSEEDIQILLEILEKESESANIWTKELRLLDPTTYKPDLIIELDDENLIIEFQSTEVNDKFSRRAHTYVAITDQKKENDKEVNIEVISTAENSKQISYRVNRLNTFRYNVMGFEKYDGEKIIKYVEEKLENNMKITSKDNIYLSLAPLMDKKK
;
A
#
# COMPACT_ATOMS: atom_id res chain seq x y z
N MET A 1 -19.90 -1.15 18.81
CA MET A 1 -18.51 -0.91 18.39
C MET A 1 -18.50 -1.09 16.89
N THR A 2 -18.45 0.01 16.15
CA THR A 2 -18.27 -0.02 14.69
C THR A 2 -16.88 -0.58 14.43
N GLU A 3 -16.79 -1.73 13.76
CA GLU A 3 -15.54 -2.20 13.18
C GLU A 3 -14.97 -1.04 12.36
N PHE A 4 -13.78 -0.57 12.76
CA PHE A 4 -13.00 0.32 11.94
C PHE A 4 -12.60 -0.50 10.72
N GLN A 5 -13.40 -0.43 9.66
CA GLN A 5 -13.12 -1.15 8.43
C GLN A 5 -11.91 -0.46 7.79
N GLU A 6 -10.71 -1.03 7.95
CA GLU A 6 -9.51 -0.69 7.15
C GLU A 6 -9.86 -0.49 5.67
N ASP A 7 -10.81 -1.30 5.22
CA ASP A 7 -11.49 -1.28 3.93
C ASP A 7 -12.10 0.07 3.50
N MET A 8 -12.36 1.03 4.40
CA MET A 8 -12.91 2.35 4.07
C MET A 8 -11.84 3.42 3.85
N LEU A 9 -10.65 3.29 4.43
CA LEU A 9 -9.65 4.35 4.45
C LEU A 9 -9.11 4.69 3.06
N PHE A 10 -9.05 3.70 2.16
CA PHE A 10 -8.45 3.87 0.82
C PHE A 10 -9.44 3.70 -0.33
N LYS A 11 -10.76 3.76 -0.05
CA LYS A 11 -11.77 3.71 -1.12
C LYS A 11 -11.79 4.99 -1.97
N ASN A 12 -11.32 6.12 -1.41
CA ASN A 12 -11.21 7.43 -2.06
C ASN A 12 -9.84 8.09 -1.75
N VAL A 13 -8.75 7.44 -2.15
CA VAL A 13 -7.39 8.00 -1.98
C VAL A 13 -7.27 9.31 -2.76
N SER A 14 -6.79 10.37 -2.12
CA SER A 14 -6.45 11.65 -2.76
C SER A 14 -4.99 11.69 -3.23
N GLU A 15 -4.62 12.69 -4.02
CA GLU A 15 -3.21 12.93 -4.38
C GLU A 15 -2.32 13.19 -3.15
N GLU A 16 -2.84 13.90 -2.13
CA GLU A 16 -2.12 14.14 -0.87
C GLU A 16 -1.85 12.83 -0.12
N ASP A 17 -2.84 11.94 -0.08
CA ASP A 17 -2.70 10.62 0.55
C ASP A 17 -1.64 9.76 -0.16
N ILE A 18 -1.57 9.85 -1.50
CA ILE A 18 -0.55 9.15 -2.28
C ILE A 18 0.84 9.64 -1.92
N GLN A 19 1.04 10.95 -1.84
CA GLN A 19 2.37 11.49 -1.52
C GLN A 19 2.85 10.99 -0.14
N ILE A 20 1.95 10.88 0.84
CA ILE A 20 2.28 10.31 2.14
C ILE A 20 2.61 8.81 2.03
N LEU A 21 1.91 8.05 1.19
CA LEU A 21 2.22 6.63 0.94
C LEU A 21 3.56 6.46 0.22
N LEU A 22 3.91 7.35 -0.72
CA LEU A 22 5.20 7.34 -1.40
C LEU A 22 6.35 7.68 -0.43
N GLU A 23 6.16 8.65 0.46
CA GLU A 23 7.11 8.94 1.54
C GLU A 23 7.34 7.71 2.42
N ILE A 24 6.27 7.00 2.80
CA ILE A 24 6.34 5.75 3.56
C ILE A 24 7.17 4.72 2.78
N LEU A 25 6.86 4.51 1.50
CA LEU A 25 7.56 3.57 0.61
C LEU A 25 8.97 4.03 0.18
N GLU A 26 9.46 5.17 0.66
CA GLU A 26 10.75 5.76 0.27
C GLU A 26 10.87 5.94 -1.26
N LYS A 27 9.76 6.34 -1.92
CA LYS A 27 9.67 6.62 -3.36
C LYS A 27 9.44 8.10 -3.63
N GLU A 28 10.07 8.63 -4.67
CA GLU A 28 9.91 10.02 -5.11
C GLU A 28 9.21 10.03 -6.49
N SER A 29 8.19 10.87 -6.65
CA SER A 29 7.50 11.10 -7.92
C SER A 29 6.85 12.49 -7.91
N GLU A 30 7.10 13.28 -8.96
CA GLU A 30 6.50 14.61 -9.13
C GLU A 30 5.02 14.50 -9.53
N SER A 31 4.66 13.49 -10.33
CA SER A 31 3.27 13.22 -10.70
C SER A 31 2.76 11.89 -10.13
N ALA A 32 1.47 11.85 -9.81
CA ALA A 32 0.80 10.64 -9.33
C ALA A 32 -0.64 10.58 -9.83
N ASN A 33 -0.92 9.68 -10.77
CA ASN A 33 -2.24 9.51 -11.36
C ASN A 33 -2.91 8.22 -10.87
N ILE A 34 -4.10 8.35 -10.28
CA ILE A 34 -4.80 7.23 -9.65
C ILE A 34 -5.62 6.43 -10.67
N TRP A 35 -5.31 5.16 -10.86
CA TRP A 35 -5.98 4.29 -11.84
C TRP A 35 -7.23 3.58 -11.28
N THR A 36 -7.84 4.10 -10.21
CA THR A 36 -8.79 3.35 -9.39
C THR A 36 -10.21 3.21 -9.94
N LYS A 37 -10.65 4.02 -10.92
CA LYS A 37 -12.06 3.98 -11.36
C LYS A 37 -12.35 3.01 -12.51
N GLU A 38 -11.48 2.88 -13.51
CA GLU A 38 -11.80 2.10 -14.72
C GLU A 38 -11.36 0.63 -14.63
N LEU A 39 -10.24 0.33 -13.98
CA LEU A 39 -9.78 -1.05 -13.78
C LEU A 39 -10.65 -1.85 -12.79
N ARG A 40 -11.29 -1.18 -11.81
CA ARG A 40 -12.24 -1.82 -10.87
C ARG A 40 -13.53 -2.30 -11.55
N LEU A 41 -13.87 -1.76 -12.73
CA LEU A 41 -15.07 -2.08 -13.51
C LEU A 41 -14.86 -3.19 -14.54
N LEU A 42 -13.59 -3.51 -14.88
CA LEU A 42 -13.23 -4.63 -15.73
C LEU A 42 -13.12 -5.91 -14.87
N ASP A 43 -14.27 -6.52 -14.60
CA ASP A 43 -14.48 -7.80 -13.89
C ASP A 43 -13.40 -8.85 -14.25
N PRO A 44 -12.63 -9.31 -13.25
CA PRO A 44 -13.05 -10.49 -12.52
C PRO A 44 -13.18 -10.18 -11.02
N THR A 45 -14.31 -10.60 -10.47
CA THR A 45 -14.83 -10.52 -9.11
C THR A 45 -13.90 -11.04 -8.01
N THR A 46 -12.63 -11.36 -8.31
CA THR A 46 -11.69 -12.01 -7.41
C THR A 46 -10.30 -11.37 -7.35
N TYR A 47 -9.94 -10.45 -8.27
CA TYR A 47 -8.57 -9.93 -8.38
C TYR A 47 -8.54 -8.41 -8.56
N LYS A 48 -8.78 -7.68 -7.47
CA LYS A 48 -8.71 -6.21 -7.44
C LYS A 48 -7.55 -5.80 -6.55
N PRO A 49 -6.51 -5.17 -7.10
CA PRO A 49 -5.49 -4.57 -6.26
C PRO A 49 -6.09 -3.43 -5.42
N ASP A 50 -5.50 -3.16 -4.26
CA ASP A 50 -6.00 -2.09 -3.37
C ASP A 50 -5.87 -0.73 -4.06
N LEU A 51 -4.67 -0.43 -4.58
CA LEU A 51 -4.35 0.82 -5.26
C LEU A 51 -3.40 0.57 -6.45
N ILE A 52 -3.65 1.30 -7.55
CA ILE A 52 -2.77 1.38 -8.71
C ILE A 52 -2.53 2.87 -8.99
N ILE A 53 -1.26 3.25 -9.07
CA ILE A 53 -0.81 4.62 -9.26
C ILE A 53 0.16 4.63 -10.43
N GLU A 54 -0.07 5.50 -11.39
CA GLU A 54 0.95 5.85 -12.38
C GLU A 54 1.83 6.96 -11.80
N LEU A 55 3.10 6.64 -11.62
CA LEU A 55 4.18 7.54 -11.21
C LEU A 55 4.98 7.97 -12.45
N ASP A 56 5.98 8.82 -12.27
CA ASP A 56 6.82 9.30 -13.38
C ASP A 56 7.53 8.16 -14.11
N ASP A 57 8.10 7.20 -13.36
CA ASP A 57 8.96 6.14 -13.90
C ASP A 57 8.30 4.75 -13.94
N GLU A 58 7.18 4.54 -13.25
CA GLU A 58 6.54 3.23 -13.10
C GLU A 58 5.01 3.32 -12.93
N ASN A 59 4.31 2.21 -13.15
CA ASN A 59 2.98 2.00 -12.60
C ASN A 59 3.13 1.16 -11.33
N LEU A 60 2.82 1.75 -10.18
CA LEU A 60 2.96 1.13 -8.88
C LEU A 60 1.62 0.57 -8.40
N ILE A 61 1.61 -0.72 -8.08
CA ILE A 61 0.55 -1.37 -7.34
C ILE A 61 0.92 -1.34 -5.85
N ILE A 62 0.02 -0.88 -4.99
CA ILE A 62 0.19 -0.94 -3.53
C ILE A 62 -0.84 -1.91 -2.98
N GLU A 63 -0.38 -2.89 -2.20
CA GLU A 63 -1.23 -3.83 -1.45
C GLU A 63 -1.00 -3.65 0.05
N PHE A 64 -2.08 -3.63 0.82
CA PHE A 64 -2.00 -3.62 2.28
C PHE A 64 -2.20 -5.04 2.81
N GLN A 65 -1.33 -5.49 3.71
CA GLN A 65 -1.41 -6.83 4.30
C GLN A 65 -1.34 -6.77 5.83
N SER A 66 -2.35 -7.35 6.49
CA SER A 66 -2.38 -7.56 7.93
C SER A 66 -1.90 -8.95 8.38
N THR A 67 -1.50 -9.79 7.41
CA THR A 67 -0.93 -11.12 7.63
C THR A 67 0.34 -11.29 6.81
N GLU A 68 1.23 -12.18 7.25
CA GLU A 68 2.44 -12.47 6.48
C GLU A 68 2.13 -12.91 5.05
N VAL A 69 2.92 -12.43 4.09
CA VAL A 69 2.77 -12.80 2.69
C VAL A 69 3.16 -14.27 2.50
N ASN A 70 2.39 -14.98 1.68
CA ASN A 70 2.60 -16.39 1.38
C ASN A 70 2.44 -16.67 -0.12
N ASP A 71 2.73 -17.89 -0.56
CA ASP A 71 2.66 -18.27 -1.97
C ASP A 71 1.30 -18.01 -2.65
N LYS A 72 0.19 -18.07 -1.88
CA LYS A 72 -1.14 -17.74 -2.41
C LYS A 72 -1.25 -16.24 -2.71
N PHE A 73 -0.73 -15.40 -1.81
CA PHE A 73 -0.60 -13.96 -2.06
C PHE A 73 0.36 -13.70 -3.22
N SER A 74 1.55 -14.29 -3.24
CA SER A 74 2.55 -14.06 -4.30
C SER A 74 2.03 -14.42 -5.69
N ARG A 75 1.27 -15.51 -5.81
CA ARG A 75 0.59 -15.87 -7.06
C ARG A 75 -0.43 -14.82 -7.48
N ARG A 76 -1.15 -14.24 -6.53
CA ARG A 76 -2.15 -13.19 -6.77
C ARG A 76 -1.48 -11.88 -7.18
N ALA A 77 -0.44 -11.46 -6.46
CA ALA A 77 0.37 -10.29 -6.78
C ALA A 77 0.98 -10.38 -8.19
N HIS A 78 1.50 -11.55 -8.58
CA HIS A 78 1.98 -11.78 -9.95
C HIS A 78 0.87 -11.59 -11.00
N THR A 79 -0.34 -12.09 -10.73
CA THR A 79 -1.50 -11.87 -11.61
C THR A 79 -1.89 -10.40 -11.70
N TYR A 80 -1.81 -9.64 -10.61
CA TYR A 80 -2.10 -8.20 -10.61
C TYR A 80 -1.16 -7.43 -11.53
N VAL A 81 0.14 -7.70 -11.42
CA VAL A 81 1.17 -7.10 -12.28
C VAL A 81 0.90 -7.42 -13.75
N ALA A 82 0.68 -8.71 -14.08
CA ALA A 82 0.44 -9.12 -15.46
C ALA A 82 -0.82 -8.49 -16.10
N ILE A 83 -1.93 -8.41 -15.35
CA ILE A 83 -3.17 -7.80 -15.86
C ILE A 83 -3.00 -6.30 -16.05
N THR A 84 -2.32 -5.63 -15.11
CA THR A 84 -2.08 -4.18 -15.19
C THR A 84 -1.13 -3.84 -16.34
N ASP A 85 -0.07 -4.63 -16.52
CA ASP A 85 0.89 -4.47 -17.61
C ASP A 85 0.26 -4.71 -19.00
N GLN A 86 -0.73 -5.59 -19.08
CA GLN A 86 -1.49 -5.78 -20.32
C GLN A 86 -2.43 -4.62 -20.65
N LYS A 87 -2.93 -3.91 -19.62
CA LYS A 87 -3.98 -2.89 -19.77
C LYS A 87 -3.46 -1.46 -19.76
N LYS A 88 -2.22 -1.23 -19.32
CA LYS A 88 -1.65 0.12 -19.26
C LYS A 88 -1.59 0.76 -20.65
N GLU A 89 -1.78 2.07 -20.69
CA GLU A 89 -1.68 2.89 -21.92
C GLU A 89 -0.31 3.55 -22.08
N ASN A 90 0.64 3.24 -21.19
CA ASN A 90 2.00 3.77 -21.18
C ASN A 90 3.03 2.63 -21.21
N ASP A 91 4.29 2.95 -21.50
CA ASP A 91 5.38 1.96 -21.59
C ASP A 91 6.08 1.68 -20.25
N LYS A 92 5.65 2.29 -19.14
CA LYS A 92 6.32 2.23 -17.82
C LYS A 92 6.18 0.85 -17.18
N GLU A 93 7.21 0.35 -16.51
CA GLU A 93 7.16 -0.96 -15.84
C GLU A 93 6.05 -1.00 -14.78
N VAL A 94 5.45 -2.19 -14.57
CA VAL A 94 4.46 -2.39 -13.49
C VAL A 94 5.12 -3.10 -12.32
N ASN A 95 5.21 -2.41 -11.20
CA ASN A 95 5.75 -2.96 -9.96
C ASN A 95 4.67 -3.08 -8.89
N ILE A 96 4.94 -3.89 -7.88
CA ILE A 96 4.08 -4.03 -6.71
C ILE A 96 4.90 -3.86 -5.44
N GLU A 97 4.36 -3.09 -4.51
CA GLU A 97 4.85 -2.90 -3.16
C GLU A 97 3.78 -3.32 -2.17
N VAL A 98 4.20 -4.06 -1.14
CA VAL A 98 3.29 -4.51 -0.09
C VAL A 98 3.59 -3.75 1.18
N ILE A 99 2.63 -2.99 1.68
CA ILE A 99 2.70 -2.39 3.01
C ILE A 99 2.16 -3.40 4.00
N SER A 100 3.02 -3.92 4.87
CA SER A 100 2.69 -5.00 5.78
C SER A 100 2.89 -4.64 7.23
N THR A 101 1.99 -5.14 8.05
CA THR A 101 1.95 -4.90 9.49
C THR A 101 2.30 -6.16 10.27
N ALA A 102 2.27 -7.32 9.60
CA ALA A 102 2.58 -8.62 10.17
C ALA A 102 4.07 -8.99 10.08
N GLU A 103 4.86 -8.29 9.24
CA GLU A 103 6.24 -8.68 8.95
C GLU A 103 7.17 -7.48 8.77
N ASN A 104 8.47 -7.73 8.98
CA ASN A 104 9.50 -6.74 8.70
C ASN A 104 9.70 -6.56 7.20
N SER A 105 10.29 -5.43 6.82
CA SER A 105 10.66 -5.19 5.43
C SER A 105 11.57 -6.30 4.88
N LYS A 106 11.24 -6.82 3.70
CA LYS A 106 12.00 -7.88 3.01
C LYS A 106 11.65 -7.90 1.53
N GLN A 107 12.57 -8.40 0.71
CA GLN A 107 12.27 -8.73 -0.68
C GLN A 107 11.78 -10.18 -0.77
N ILE A 108 10.66 -10.38 -1.47
CA ILE A 108 10.13 -11.70 -1.76
C ILE A 108 10.59 -12.14 -3.15
N SER A 109 10.95 -13.42 -3.27
CA SER A 109 11.23 -14.09 -4.54
C SER A 109 10.32 -15.29 -4.68
N TYR A 110 9.28 -15.17 -5.52
CA TYR A 110 8.33 -16.21 -5.82
C TYR A 110 8.66 -16.90 -7.14
N ARG A 111 8.97 -18.19 -7.10
CA ARG A 111 9.26 -18.97 -8.30
C ARG A 111 7.95 -19.33 -9.01
N VAL A 112 7.66 -18.65 -10.11
CA VAL A 112 6.45 -18.89 -10.92
C VAL A 112 6.58 -20.20 -11.71
N ASN A 113 7.76 -20.45 -12.28
CA ASN A 113 8.08 -21.70 -12.98
C ASN A 113 9.61 -21.95 -12.93
N ARG A 114 10.12 -22.94 -13.66
CA ARG A 114 11.55 -23.30 -13.62
C ARG A 114 12.50 -22.19 -14.07
N LEU A 115 12.04 -21.26 -14.90
CA LEU A 115 12.85 -20.21 -15.52
C LEU A 115 12.51 -18.81 -14.98
N ASN A 116 11.31 -18.61 -14.44
CA ASN A 116 10.80 -17.30 -14.05
C ASN A 116 10.64 -17.18 -12.54
N THR A 117 11.18 -16.09 -11.98
CA THR A 117 11.00 -15.68 -10.59
C THR A 117 10.39 -14.29 -10.57
N PHE A 118 9.25 -14.16 -9.91
CA PHE A 118 8.60 -12.90 -9.63
C PHE A 118 9.14 -12.33 -8.32
N ARG A 119 9.47 -11.05 -8.29
CA ARG A 119 9.99 -10.37 -7.11
C ARG A 119 9.17 -9.14 -6.80
N TYR A 120 9.02 -8.87 -5.52
CA TYR A 120 8.38 -7.66 -5.01
C TYR A 120 8.92 -7.37 -3.61
N ASN A 121 8.79 -6.13 -3.15
CA ASN A 121 9.18 -5.80 -1.79
C ASN A 121 7.96 -5.78 -0.87
N VAL A 122 8.20 -6.18 0.37
CA VAL A 122 7.32 -5.93 1.49
C VAL A 122 8.01 -4.89 2.33
N MET A 123 7.27 -3.84 2.65
CA MET A 123 7.66 -2.75 3.52
C MET A 123 6.92 -2.96 4.85
N GLY A 124 7.71 -3.20 5.90
CA GLY A 124 7.22 -3.35 7.25
C GLY A 124 7.35 -2.04 8.04
N PHE A 125 6.59 -1.94 9.12
CA PHE A 125 6.62 -0.76 10.00
C PHE A 125 7.68 -0.82 11.11
N GLU A 126 8.70 -1.67 11.01
CA GLU A 126 9.70 -1.83 12.08
C GLU A 126 10.49 -0.55 12.43
N LYS A 127 10.50 0.45 11.54
CA LYS A 127 11.13 1.76 11.78
C LYS A 127 10.19 2.75 12.48
N TYR A 128 8.89 2.45 12.58
CA TYR A 128 7.86 3.33 13.11
C TYR A 128 7.44 2.91 14.52
N ASP A 129 7.05 3.90 15.30
CA ASP A 129 6.61 3.74 16.69
C ASP A 129 5.16 4.20 16.79
N GLY A 130 4.24 3.23 16.75
CA GLY A 130 2.79 3.48 16.76
C GLY A 130 2.34 4.25 18.01
N GLU A 131 2.91 3.94 19.18
CA GLU A 131 2.59 4.65 20.43
C GLU A 131 3.00 6.12 20.36
N LYS A 132 4.18 6.42 19.81
CA LYS A 132 4.60 7.82 19.61
C LYS A 132 3.70 8.58 18.64
N ILE A 133 3.24 7.93 17.58
CA ILE A 133 2.30 8.53 16.61
C ILE A 133 0.97 8.85 17.30
N ILE A 134 0.41 7.90 18.05
CA ILE A 134 -0.84 8.11 18.80
C ILE A 134 -0.68 9.28 19.77
N LYS A 135 0.40 9.26 20.58
CA LYS A 135 0.67 10.31 21.56
C LYS A 135 0.83 11.69 20.92
N TYR A 136 1.52 11.77 19.77
CA TYR A 136 1.66 13.02 19.03
C TYR A 136 0.32 13.59 18.57
N VAL A 137 -0.60 12.74 18.11
CA VAL A 137 -1.95 13.16 17.72
C VAL A 137 -2.78 13.55 18.95
N GLU A 138 -2.67 12.83 20.07
CA GLU A 138 -3.31 13.19 21.34
C GLU A 138 -2.85 14.58 21.81
N GLU A 139 -1.55 14.84 21.84
CA GLU A 139 -0.98 16.15 22.22
C GLU A 139 -1.50 17.28 21.30
N LYS A 140 -1.65 17.02 19.99
CA LYS A 140 -2.26 18.00 19.08
C LYS A 140 -3.72 18.31 19.45
N LEU A 141 -4.51 17.29 19.74
CA LEU A 141 -5.92 17.45 20.13
C LEU A 141 -6.05 18.23 21.44
N GLU A 142 -5.24 17.89 22.45
CA GLU A 142 -5.20 18.59 23.74
C GLU A 142 -4.86 20.08 23.59
N ASN A 143 -4.01 20.42 22.62
CA ASN A 143 -3.60 21.79 22.33
C ASN A 143 -4.47 22.50 21.26
N ASN A 144 -5.63 21.94 20.87
CA ASN A 144 -6.51 22.46 19.81
C ASN A 144 -5.79 22.72 18.46
N MET A 145 -4.75 21.93 18.17
CA MET A 145 -4.05 22.00 16.89
C MET A 145 -4.83 21.26 15.80
N LYS A 146 -4.70 21.72 14.56
CA LYS A 146 -5.34 21.06 13.41
C LYS A 146 -4.71 19.69 13.14
N ILE A 147 -5.54 18.67 12.99
CA ILE A 147 -5.15 17.35 12.49
C ILE A 147 -5.05 17.39 10.96
N THR A 148 -3.91 16.93 10.43
CA THR A 148 -3.58 16.89 9.00
C THR A 148 -3.92 15.53 8.38
N SER A 149 -3.97 15.46 7.04
CA SER A 149 -4.15 14.19 6.31
C SER A 149 -3.03 13.19 6.65
N LYS A 150 -1.79 13.71 6.81
CA LYS A 150 -0.63 12.94 7.29
C LYS A 150 -0.86 12.33 8.67
N ASP A 151 -1.35 13.11 9.62
CA ASP A 151 -1.69 12.61 10.96
C ASP A 151 -2.73 11.48 10.88
N ASN A 152 -3.75 11.62 10.02
CA ASN A 152 -4.79 10.61 9.85
C ASN A 152 -4.25 9.31 9.23
N ILE A 153 -3.37 9.38 8.22
CA ILE A 153 -2.78 8.18 7.60
C ILE A 153 -1.88 7.46 8.61
N TYR A 154 -0.97 8.18 9.27
CA TYR A 154 -0.11 7.56 10.27
C TYR A 154 -0.92 6.98 11.44
N LEU A 155 -1.94 7.68 11.92
CA LEU A 155 -2.82 7.17 12.98
C LEU A 155 -3.61 5.94 12.51
N SER A 156 -4.06 5.92 11.25
CA SER A 156 -4.77 4.77 10.68
C SER A 156 -3.88 3.53 10.58
N LEU A 157 -2.59 3.73 10.35
CA LEU A 157 -1.59 2.66 10.31
C LEU A 157 -1.06 2.33 11.71
N ALA A 158 -1.14 3.24 12.69
CA ALA A 158 -0.53 3.09 14.03
C ALA A 158 -0.99 1.84 14.80
N PRO A 159 -2.29 1.46 14.83
CA PRO A 159 -2.74 0.19 15.42
C PRO A 159 -2.06 -1.04 14.82
N LEU A 160 -1.53 -0.91 13.60
CA LEU A 160 -0.88 -1.96 12.86
C LEU A 160 0.67 -1.87 12.95
N MET A 161 1.20 -0.77 13.45
CA MET A 161 2.64 -0.59 13.73
C MET A 161 3.04 -1.19 15.08
N ASP A 162 2.06 -1.41 15.96
CA ASP A 162 2.27 -1.95 17.30
C ASP A 162 2.44 -3.47 17.23
N LYS A 163 3.69 -3.93 17.22
CA LYS A 163 4.03 -5.35 17.35
C LYS A 163 3.72 -5.79 18.77
N LYS A 164 2.46 -6.09 19.07
CA LYS A 164 2.15 -6.93 20.22
C LYS A 164 2.85 -8.28 20.04
N LYS A 165 3.95 -8.45 20.76
CA LYS A 165 4.65 -9.71 20.97
C LYS A 165 3.75 -10.74 21.62
#